data_AF-A0A5J4KRQ7-F1
#
_entry.id   AF-A0A5J4KRQ7-F1
#
_cell.length_a   1.000
_cell.length_b   1.000
_cell.length_c   1.000
_cell.angle_alpha   90.00
_cell.angle_beta   90.00
_cell.angle_gamma   90.00
#
_symmetry.space_group_name_H-M   'P 1'
#
loop_
_entity.id
_entity.type
_entity.pdbx_description
1 polymer ?
#
loop_
_entity_poly.entity_id
_entity_poly.type
_entity_poly.pdbx_seq_one_letter_code
_entity_poly.pdbx_strand_id
1 'polypeptide(L)'
;MRGDILMLPEAVWFFYASPPSNMALVPGIPGWGWKAQVVHSMRPGALLATLPTALATGWGRLSRNSAPAARWLQRLSGTQEALLDTDMTCWHTYTLEWYPEVARFWIDGIQVLNAPNPPTRALGFVAWLDNQYAVATPQGILRFGAIATHDQWFAIDSIHITPR
;
A
#
# COMPACT_ATOMS: atom_id res chain seq x y z
N MET A 1 9.83 -9.37 -26.24
CA MET A 1 9.54 -8.46 -25.13
C MET A 1 8.54 -7.43 -25.63
N ARG A 2 7.24 -7.58 -25.34
CA ARG A 2 6.24 -6.56 -25.68
C ARG A 2 6.25 -5.51 -24.57
N GLY A 3 6.46 -4.26 -24.95
CA GLY A 3 6.36 -3.13 -24.05
C GLY A 3 4.91 -2.93 -23.69
N ASP A 4 4.47 -3.52 -22.58
CA ASP A 4 3.13 -3.31 -22.06
C ASP A 4 3.19 -2.25 -20.97
N ILE A 5 2.43 -1.18 -21.24
CA ILE A 5 1.69 -0.29 -20.33
C ILE A 5 2.36 -0.07 -18.97
N LEU A 6 2.59 1.19 -18.60
CA LEU A 6 2.94 1.62 -17.23
C LEU A 6 2.00 0.93 -16.21
N MET A 7 2.37 -0.26 -15.72
CA MET A 7 1.56 -1.05 -14.80
C MET A 7 1.71 -0.36 -13.46
N LEU A 8 0.67 0.38 -13.08
CA LEU A 8 0.60 0.96 -11.75
C LEU A 8 0.62 -0.18 -10.71
N PRO A 9 1.19 0.05 -9.52
CA PRO A 9 1.37 -1.00 -8.52
C PRO A 9 0.02 -1.54 -8.03
N GLU A 10 -0.04 -2.86 -7.87
CA GLU A 10 -1.22 -3.62 -7.50
C GLU A 10 -0.80 -4.66 -6.47
N ALA A 11 -1.33 -4.54 -5.25
CA ALA A 11 -0.91 -5.37 -4.12
C ALA A 11 -2.05 -5.57 -3.12
N VAL A 12 -2.05 -6.74 -2.49
CA VAL A 12 -2.93 -7.10 -1.36
C VAL A 12 -2.05 -7.88 -0.38
N TRP A 13 -1.60 -7.24 0.69
CA TRP A 13 -0.50 -7.78 1.50
C TRP A 13 -0.49 -7.31 2.96
N PHE A 14 0.29 -8.02 3.76
CA PHE A 14 0.86 -7.48 4.99
C PHE A 14 2.24 -6.91 4.66
N PHE A 15 2.52 -5.67 5.05
CA PHE A 15 3.71 -4.95 4.63
C PHE A 15 4.33 -4.16 5.79
N TYR A 16 5.62 -4.34 6.00
CA TYR A 16 6.41 -3.60 6.98
C TYR A 16 7.28 -2.58 6.27
N ALA A 17 7.22 -1.34 6.73
CA ALA A 17 8.16 -0.30 6.32
C ALA A 17 8.85 0.28 7.55
N SER A 18 10.16 0.07 7.72
CA SER A 18 10.93 0.70 8.79
C SER A 18 11.16 2.18 8.50
N PRO A 19 11.28 3.06 9.51
CA PRO A 19 11.89 4.37 9.33
C PRO A 19 13.30 4.20 8.70
N PRO A 20 13.68 5.02 7.69
CA PRO A 20 13.06 6.28 7.29
C PRO A 20 12.08 6.15 6.11
N SER A 21 11.55 4.96 5.81
CA SER A 21 10.49 4.79 4.79
C SER A 21 9.32 5.72 5.07
N ASN A 22 8.72 6.26 4.02
CA ASN A 22 7.52 7.08 4.14
C ASN A 22 6.71 7.04 2.84
N MET A 23 5.71 6.17 2.83
CA MET A 23 4.68 6.06 1.80
C MET A 23 3.32 6.30 2.43
N ALA A 24 3.06 7.53 2.87
CA ALA A 24 1.79 7.92 3.48
C ALA A 24 0.68 8.05 2.41
N LEU A 25 0.20 6.91 1.92
CA LEU A 25 -0.80 6.84 0.84
C LEU A 25 -2.22 7.10 1.36
N VAL A 26 -2.50 6.69 2.61
CA VAL A 26 -3.80 6.88 3.27
C VAL A 26 -3.74 8.03 4.29
N PRO A 27 -4.64 9.03 4.21
CA PRO A 27 -4.68 10.13 5.16
C PRO A 27 -4.84 9.67 6.61
N GLY A 28 -3.97 10.18 7.50
CA GLY A 28 -4.00 9.85 8.92
C GLY A 28 -3.21 8.60 9.31
N ILE A 29 -2.72 7.82 8.34
CA ILE A 29 -1.87 6.65 8.60
C ILE A 29 -0.40 7.03 8.32
N PRO A 30 0.53 6.74 9.25
CA PRO A 30 1.95 6.98 9.02
C PRO A 30 2.46 6.26 7.78
N GLY A 31 3.46 6.79 7.08
CA GLY A 31 4.03 6.15 5.87
C GLY A 31 4.96 4.96 6.14
N TRP A 32 5.07 4.53 7.39
CA TRP A 32 5.92 3.46 7.90
C TRP A 32 5.14 2.62 8.92
N GLY A 33 5.76 1.56 9.44
CA GLY A 33 5.19 0.62 10.40
C GLY A 33 4.70 -0.68 9.75
N TRP A 34 4.16 -1.57 10.58
CA TRP A 34 3.53 -2.82 10.17
C TRP A 34 2.09 -2.58 9.76
N LYS A 35 1.68 -3.07 8.58
CA LYS A 35 0.38 -2.73 8.00
C LYS A 35 -0.26 -3.89 7.28
N ALA A 36 -1.59 -3.94 7.33
CA ALA A 36 -2.39 -4.57 6.28
C ALA A 36 -2.66 -3.50 5.21
N GLN A 37 -2.41 -3.80 3.93
CA GLN A 37 -2.54 -2.82 2.86
C GLN A 37 -3.08 -3.44 1.56
N VAL A 38 -3.97 -2.70 0.91
CA VAL A 38 -4.42 -2.93 -0.47
C VAL A 38 -4.01 -1.73 -1.29
N VAL A 39 -3.23 -1.94 -2.34
CA VAL A 39 -2.91 -0.94 -3.36
C VAL A 39 -3.65 -1.35 -4.63
N HIS A 40 -4.66 -0.57 -5.03
CA HIS A 40 -5.42 -0.80 -6.25
C HIS A 40 -5.46 0.47 -7.09
N SER A 41 -4.41 0.65 -7.89
CA SER A 41 -4.16 1.89 -8.63
C SER A 41 -4.98 2.02 -9.91
N MET A 42 -5.53 0.92 -10.45
CA MET A 42 -6.33 0.91 -11.69
C MET A 42 -7.85 0.98 -11.46
N ARG A 43 -8.34 2.02 -10.78
CA ARG A 43 -9.80 2.22 -10.60
C ARG A 43 -10.41 3.03 -11.76
N PRO A 44 -11.53 2.60 -12.38
CA PRO A 44 -12.26 3.39 -13.38
C PRO A 44 -12.67 4.79 -12.88
N GLY A 45 -12.92 4.93 -11.57
CA GLY A 45 -13.20 6.22 -10.92
C GLY A 45 -12.00 7.17 -10.83
N ALA A 46 -10.76 6.67 -10.91
CA ALA A 46 -9.56 7.51 -10.94
C ALA A 46 -9.49 8.35 -12.23
N LEU A 47 -10.01 7.81 -13.34
CA LEU A 47 -10.15 8.54 -14.61
C LEU A 47 -11.19 9.66 -14.53
N LEU A 48 -12.33 9.46 -13.85
CA LEU A 48 -13.34 10.51 -13.65
C LEU A 48 -12.86 11.62 -12.70
N ALA A 49 -11.91 11.31 -11.82
CA ALA A 49 -11.30 12.27 -10.92
C ALA A 49 -10.16 13.10 -11.55
N THR A 50 -9.82 12.86 -12.82
CA THR A 50 -8.81 13.63 -13.56
C THR A 50 -9.21 15.09 -13.77
N LEU A 51 -10.50 15.38 -14.01
CA LEU A 51 -11.00 16.74 -14.22
C LEU A 51 -10.87 17.62 -12.95
N PRO A 52 -11.35 17.19 -11.76
CA PRO A 52 -11.11 17.92 -10.51
C PRO A 52 -9.62 18.02 -10.15
N THR A 53 -8.82 16.98 -10.44
CA THR A 53 -7.38 16.96 -10.13
C THR A 53 -6.60 17.92 -11.03
N ALA A 54 -6.94 18.03 -12.32
CA ALA A 54 -6.36 19.01 -13.23
C ALA A 54 -6.66 20.44 -12.80
N LEU A 55 -7.89 20.71 -12.37
CA LEU A 55 -8.28 22.02 -11.81
C LEU A 55 -7.58 22.33 -10.49
N ALA A 56 -7.51 21.35 -9.57
CA ALA A 56 -6.83 21.50 -8.27
C ALA A 56 -5.31 21.66 -8.41
N THR A 57 -4.68 20.96 -9.36
CA THR A 57 -3.25 21.13 -9.67
C THR A 57 -2.97 22.46 -10.36
N GLY A 58 -3.85 22.93 -11.26
CA GLY A 58 -3.78 24.28 -11.83
C GLY A 58 -3.88 25.36 -10.76
N TRP A 59 -4.87 25.23 -9.86
CA TRP A 59 -5.03 26.13 -8.71
C TRP A 59 -3.87 26.05 -7.72
N GLY A 60 -3.31 24.85 -7.48
CA GLY A 60 -2.14 24.65 -6.62
C GLY A 60 -0.86 25.28 -7.18
N ARG A 61 -0.69 25.26 -8.52
CA ARG A 61 0.41 25.97 -9.20
C ARG A 61 0.25 27.49 -9.10
N LEU A 62 -0.98 28.00 -9.18
CA LEU A 62 -1.29 29.43 -9.07
C LEU A 62 -1.19 29.95 -7.63
N SER A 63 -1.62 29.15 -6.64
CA SER A 63 -1.64 29.51 -5.21
C SER A 63 -0.38 29.12 -4.44
N ARG A 64 0.60 28.47 -5.09
CA ARG A 64 1.77 27.84 -4.44
C ARG A 64 1.43 26.81 -3.36
N ASN A 65 0.18 26.33 -3.30
CA ASN A 65 -0.28 25.38 -2.31
C ASN A 65 -0.79 24.10 -2.99
N SER A 66 0.08 23.10 -3.10
CA SER A 66 -0.25 21.78 -3.66
C SER A 66 -0.90 20.83 -2.65
N ALA A 67 -0.98 21.20 -1.37
CA ALA A 67 -1.52 20.34 -0.31
C ALA A 67 -2.97 19.88 -0.55
N PRO A 68 -3.90 20.70 -1.08
CA PRO A 68 -5.25 20.24 -1.40
C PRO A 68 -5.25 19.22 -2.54
N ALA A 69 -4.50 19.46 -3.61
CA ALA A 69 -4.42 18.55 -4.76
C ALA A 69 -3.79 17.20 -4.37
N ALA A 70 -2.74 17.23 -3.56
CA ALA A 70 -2.13 16.05 -2.94
C ALA A 70 -3.14 15.24 -2.11
N ARG A 71 -3.92 15.90 -1.25
CA ARG A 71 -4.97 15.26 -0.44
C ARG A 71 -6.08 14.65 -1.31
N TRP A 72 -6.42 15.31 -2.43
CA TRP A 72 -7.39 14.78 -3.40
C TRP A 72 -6.85 13.53 -4.11
N LEU A 73 -5.62 13.57 -4.62
CA LEU A 73 -4.95 12.40 -5.23
C LEU A 73 -4.81 11.23 -4.24
N GLN A 74 -4.48 11.50 -2.97
CA GLN A 74 -4.43 10.48 -1.92
C GLN A 74 -5.80 9.85 -1.64
N ARG A 75 -6.88 10.65 -1.58
CA ARG A 75 -8.26 10.15 -1.43
C ARG A 75 -8.71 9.28 -2.61
N LEU A 76 -8.14 9.51 -3.79
CA LEU A 76 -8.44 8.77 -5.02
C LEU A 76 -7.56 7.54 -5.20
N SER A 77 -6.47 7.41 -4.43
CA SER A 77 -5.44 6.37 -4.59
C SER A 77 -5.96 4.94 -4.44
N GLY A 78 -7.23 4.76 -4.06
CA GLY A 78 -7.86 3.46 -3.87
C GLY A 78 -7.20 2.60 -2.79
N THR A 79 -6.18 3.14 -2.14
CA THR A 79 -5.36 2.44 -1.19
C THR A 79 -6.14 2.33 0.12
N GLN A 80 -6.13 1.16 0.71
CA GLN A 80 -6.73 0.88 2.02
C GLN A 80 -5.62 0.37 2.91
N GLU A 81 -5.46 0.95 4.09
CA GLU A 81 -4.41 0.58 5.04
C GLU A 81 -5.00 0.49 6.45
N ALA A 82 -4.46 -0.43 7.24
CA ALA A 82 -4.61 -0.45 8.69
C ALA A 82 -3.22 -0.63 9.31
N LEU A 83 -2.87 0.24 10.26
CA LEU A 83 -1.66 0.06 11.08
C LEU A 83 -1.92 -1.08 12.07
N LEU A 84 -0.93 -1.95 12.21
CA LEU A 84 -1.01 -3.13 13.05
C LEU A 84 -0.14 -2.90 14.29
N ASP A 85 -0.70 -3.17 15.46
CA ASP A 85 0.00 -3.10 16.76
C ASP A 85 0.51 -4.47 17.22
N THR A 86 0.42 -5.47 16.34
CA THR A 86 0.90 -6.83 16.59
C THR A 86 2.42 -6.87 16.61
N ASP A 87 2.99 -7.55 17.61
CA ASP A 87 4.42 -7.78 17.72
C ASP A 87 4.90 -8.79 16.66
N MET A 88 5.59 -8.29 15.63
CA MET A 88 6.12 -9.11 14.53
C MET A 88 7.19 -10.12 14.96
N THR A 89 7.71 -10.04 16.19
CA THR A 89 8.70 -10.98 16.73
C THR A 89 8.06 -12.24 17.34
N CYS A 90 6.74 -12.24 17.50
CA CYS A 90 5.96 -13.38 17.95
C CYS A 90 5.37 -14.17 16.78
N TRP A 91 5.02 -15.43 17.01
CA TRP A 91 4.30 -16.24 16.03
C TRP A 91 2.85 -15.78 15.95
N HIS A 92 2.38 -15.52 14.73
CA HIS A 92 1.02 -15.08 14.43
C HIS A 92 0.45 -15.83 13.23
N THR A 93 -0.86 -16.02 13.22
CA THR A 93 -1.58 -16.52 12.06
C THR A 93 -2.12 -15.35 11.25
N TYR A 94 -1.56 -15.15 10.06
CA TYR A 94 -2.03 -14.16 9.11
C TYR A 94 -2.97 -14.80 8.09
N THR A 95 -4.19 -14.29 8.00
CA THR A 95 -5.16 -14.71 6.97
C THR A 95 -5.45 -13.55 6.04
N LEU A 96 -5.36 -13.81 4.74
CA LEU A 96 -5.83 -12.93 3.69
C LEU A 96 -6.90 -13.65 2.87
N GLU A 97 -8.13 -13.20 2.97
CA GLU A 97 -9.20 -13.62 2.06
C GLU A 97 -9.35 -12.57 0.97
N TRP A 98 -9.23 -13.00 -0.27
CA TRP A 98 -9.26 -12.14 -1.43
C TRP A 98 -10.39 -12.55 -2.37
N TYR A 99 -11.42 -11.71 -2.45
CA TYR A 99 -12.58 -11.87 -3.32
C TYR A 99 -12.64 -10.74 -4.34
N PRO A 100 -13.43 -10.88 -5.42
CA PRO A 100 -13.56 -9.84 -6.45
C PRO A 100 -14.00 -8.47 -5.89
N GLU A 101 -14.82 -8.46 -4.84
CA GLU A 101 -15.40 -7.22 -4.29
C GLU A 101 -14.72 -6.74 -3.01
N VAL A 102 -14.03 -7.63 -2.29
CA VAL A 102 -13.47 -7.33 -0.97
C VAL A 102 -12.23 -8.15 -0.67
N ALA A 103 -11.21 -7.51 -0.11
CA ALA A 103 -10.10 -8.16 0.56
C ALA A 103 -10.26 -7.96 2.07
N ARG A 104 -10.09 -9.05 2.82
CA ARG A 104 -10.21 -9.05 4.28
C ARG A 104 -8.94 -9.62 4.87
N PHE A 105 -8.49 -9.02 5.97
CA PHE A 105 -7.26 -9.35 6.64
C PHE A 105 -7.55 -9.70 8.09
N TRP A 106 -6.94 -10.77 8.57
CA TRP A 106 -7.01 -11.19 9.96
C TRP A 106 -5.64 -11.50 10.52
N ILE A 107 -5.50 -11.27 11.81
CA ILE A 107 -4.37 -11.70 12.62
C ILE A 107 -4.95 -12.44 13.82
N ASP A 108 -4.55 -13.69 14.00
CA ASP A 108 -5.02 -14.56 15.09
C ASP A 108 -6.55 -14.61 15.20
N GLY A 109 -7.22 -14.64 14.04
CA GLY A 109 -8.68 -14.67 13.93
C GLY A 109 -9.39 -13.33 14.14
N ILE A 110 -8.67 -12.26 14.50
CA ILE A 110 -9.22 -10.92 14.66
C ILE A 110 -9.11 -10.18 13.32
N GLN A 111 -10.22 -9.67 12.81
CA GLN A 111 -10.22 -8.91 11.56
C GLN A 111 -9.57 -7.54 11.77
N VAL A 112 -8.49 -7.26 11.04
CA VAL A 112 -7.71 -6.01 11.14
C VAL A 112 -7.98 -5.04 10.01
N LEU A 113 -8.45 -5.52 8.84
CA LEU A 113 -8.83 -4.67 7.72
C LEU A 113 -9.92 -5.34 6.87
N ASN A 114 -10.91 -4.55 6.46
CA ASN A 114 -11.89 -4.92 5.43
C ASN A 114 -11.85 -3.87 4.31
N ALA A 115 -11.22 -4.23 3.20
CA ALA A 115 -10.89 -3.33 2.09
C ALA A 115 -11.78 -3.62 0.87
N PRO A 116 -12.72 -2.73 0.50
CA PRO A 116 -13.55 -2.91 -0.68
C PRO A 116 -12.78 -2.61 -1.97
N ASN A 117 -13.20 -3.24 -3.07
CA ASN A 117 -12.64 -3.09 -4.41
C ASN A 117 -11.12 -3.36 -4.47
N PRO A 118 -10.67 -4.58 -4.13
CA PRO A 118 -9.27 -4.97 -4.28
C PRO A 118 -8.92 -5.16 -5.77
N PRO A 119 -7.62 -5.29 -6.10
CA PRO A 119 -7.18 -5.80 -7.41
C PRO A 119 -7.89 -7.10 -7.76
N THR A 120 -8.26 -7.32 -9.02
CA THR A 120 -8.98 -8.54 -9.45
C THR A 120 -8.17 -9.44 -10.39
N ARG A 121 -7.04 -8.94 -10.91
CA ARG A 121 -6.12 -9.72 -11.74
C ARG A 121 -5.32 -10.70 -10.88
N ALA A 122 -4.91 -11.83 -11.45
CA ALA A 122 -4.02 -12.77 -10.77
C ALA A 122 -2.75 -12.07 -10.26
N LEU A 123 -2.39 -12.34 -9.01
CA LEU A 123 -1.17 -11.86 -8.35
C LEU A 123 -0.29 -13.04 -7.96
N GLY A 124 1.02 -12.82 -7.89
CA GLY A 124 1.96 -13.78 -7.32
C GLY A 124 2.04 -13.64 -5.81
N PHE A 125 2.16 -14.76 -5.10
CA PHE A 125 2.54 -14.74 -3.69
C PHE A 125 4.04 -14.44 -3.57
N VAL A 126 4.38 -13.46 -2.74
CA VAL A 126 5.77 -13.13 -2.40
C VAL A 126 5.82 -12.89 -0.90
N ALA A 127 6.79 -13.51 -0.23
CA ALA A 127 7.12 -13.24 1.15
C ALA A 127 8.62 -12.96 1.20
N TRP A 128 8.98 -11.75 1.62
CA TRP A 128 10.37 -11.29 1.56
C TRP A 128 10.69 -10.38 2.74
N LEU A 129 11.99 -10.32 3.06
CA LEU A 129 12.58 -9.38 4.00
C LEU A 129 13.75 -8.71 3.29
N ASP A 130 13.82 -7.39 3.36
CA ASP A 130 14.94 -6.61 2.88
C ASP A 130 15.27 -5.48 3.87
N ASN A 131 16.33 -4.73 3.60
CA ASN A 131 16.74 -3.56 4.36
C ASN A 131 16.57 -2.26 3.57
N GLN A 132 15.72 -2.26 2.55
CA GLN A 132 15.51 -1.13 1.65
C GLN A 132 14.41 -0.21 2.19
N TYR A 133 14.52 1.08 1.86
CA TYR A 133 13.48 2.06 2.18
C TYR A 133 13.14 2.89 0.96
N ALA A 134 11.89 3.36 0.94
CA ALA A 134 11.39 4.33 -0.02
C ALA A 134 10.67 5.47 0.69
N VAL A 135 10.94 6.70 0.27
CA VAL A 135 10.19 7.90 0.65
C VAL A 135 9.54 8.43 -0.61
N ALA A 136 8.21 8.49 -0.61
CA ALA A 136 7.41 9.09 -1.65
C ALA A 136 6.38 10.02 -0.98
N THR A 137 6.64 11.32 -1.00
CA THR A 137 5.74 12.31 -0.39
C THR A 137 4.90 13.02 -1.45
N PRO A 138 3.69 13.52 -1.09
CA PRO A 138 2.87 14.28 -2.03
C PRO A 138 3.49 15.59 -2.51
N GLN A 139 4.53 16.09 -1.83
CA GLN A 139 5.32 17.25 -2.26
C GLN A 139 6.28 16.92 -3.41
N GLY A 140 6.37 15.65 -3.84
CA GLY A 140 7.23 15.21 -4.93
C GLY A 140 8.62 14.76 -4.48
N ILE A 141 8.82 14.51 -3.18
CA ILE A 141 10.09 13.95 -2.69
C ILE A 141 10.08 12.46 -2.99
N LEU A 142 11.05 12.01 -3.79
CA LEU A 142 11.32 10.61 -4.05
C LEU A 142 12.74 10.28 -3.61
N ARG A 143 12.89 9.37 -2.64
CA ARG A 143 14.19 8.92 -2.13
C ARG A 143 14.16 7.42 -1.89
N PHE A 144 15.23 6.75 -2.24
CA PHE A 144 15.43 5.33 -1.98
C PHE A 144 16.78 5.13 -1.29
N GLY A 145 16.92 4.02 -0.59
CA GLY A 145 18.19 3.63 0.00
C GLY A 145 18.08 2.30 0.71
N ALA A 146 19.16 1.94 1.41
CA ALA A 146 19.21 0.81 2.30
C ALA A 146 19.65 1.27 3.68
N ILE A 147 19.21 0.54 4.70
CA ILE A 147 19.58 0.76 6.10
C ILE A 147 20.61 -0.31 6.47
N ALA A 148 21.66 0.10 7.18
CA ALA A 148 22.57 -0.87 7.79
C ALA A 148 21.82 -1.62 8.91
N THR A 149 21.74 -2.94 8.79
CA THR A 149 21.06 -3.82 9.76
C THR A 149 22.04 -4.86 10.29
N HIS A 150 21.77 -5.36 11.49
CA HIS A 150 22.36 -6.61 11.96
C HIS A 150 21.68 -7.80 11.25
N ASP A 151 22.13 -9.01 11.57
CA ASP A 151 21.52 -10.23 11.04
C ASP A 151 20.07 -10.35 11.50
N GLN A 152 19.17 -10.45 10.53
CA GLN A 152 17.74 -10.58 10.73
C GLN A 152 17.23 -11.76 9.90
N TRP A 153 16.15 -12.36 10.36
CA TRP A 153 15.52 -13.48 9.67
C TRP A 153 14.01 -13.29 9.63
N PHE A 154 13.38 -13.93 8.65
CA PHE A 154 11.95 -14.02 8.50
C PHE A 154 11.62 -15.48 8.28
N ALA A 155 10.82 -16.06 9.18
CA ALA A 155 10.41 -17.46 9.07
C ALA A 155 8.91 -17.57 8.91
N ILE A 156 8.53 -18.60 8.19
CA ILE A 156 7.15 -19.00 7.98
C ILE A 156 7.08 -20.47 8.32
N ASP A 157 6.24 -20.80 9.31
CA ASP A 157 6.05 -22.18 9.73
C ASP A 157 5.26 -22.99 8.68
N SER A 158 4.17 -22.41 8.16
CA SER A 158 3.40 -23.01 7.08
C SER A 158 2.69 -21.96 6.22
N ILE A 159 2.38 -22.35 4.97
CA ILE A 159 1.63 -21.52 4.00
C ILE A 159 0.57 -22.40 3.35
N HIS A 160 -0.66 -21.91 3.35
CA HIS A 160 -1.79 -22.53 2.66
C HIS A 160 -2.41 -21.51 1.71
N ILE A 161 -2.43 -21.85 0.42
CA ILE A 161 -3.06 -21.02 -0.63
C ILE A 161 -4.12 -21.88 -1.30
N THR A 162 -5.38 -21.52 -1.09
CA THR A 162 -6.51 -22.23 -1.67
C THR A 162 -7.15 -21.34 -2.73
N PRO A 163 -7.08 -21.70 -4.03
CA PRO A 163 -7.86 -21.02 -5.04
C PRO A 163 -9.36 -21.24 -4.75
N ARG A 164 -10.18 -20.21 -4.95
CA ARG A 164 -11.64 -20.34 -4.96
C ARG A 164 -12.16 -20.60 -6.36
#